data_AF-G5DW86-F1
#
_entry.id   AF-G5DW86-F1
#
_cell.length_a   1.000
_cell.length_b   1.000
_cell.length_c   1.000
_cell.angle_alpha   90.00
_cell.angle_beta   90.00
_cell.angle_gamma   90.00
#
_symmetry.space_group_name_H-M   'P 1'
#
loop_
_entity.id
_entity.type
_entity.pdbx_description
1 polymer ?
#
loop_
_entity_poly.entity_id
_entity_poly.type
_entity_poly.pdbx_seq_one_letter_code
_entity_poly.pdbx_strand_id
1 'polypeptide(L)'
;TTGDSWMKEYNEAAKLTDEIDGMIADTTSTSDRGSESKRHLSTVRRKITILGTRLDSLEALLAKLPSKQSITEKELNRRKDMLSNLRSKAKQMANTLNMSNFGNRDMLLGPEVKSADAMSRIAGLDNQGIVGLQRQIMREQD
;
A
#
# COMPACT_ATOMS: atom_id res chain seq x y z
N THR A 1 35.53 18.05 -1.08
CA THR A 1 34.28 18.59 -0.52
C THR A 1 33.32 17.45 -0.28
N THR A 2 33.18 16.97 0.96
CA THR A 2 32.11 16.02 1.31
C THR A 2 30.79 16.75 1.14
N GLY A 3 30.11 16.52 0.02
CA GLY A 3 28.80 17.09 -0.28
C GLY A 3 27.80 16.82 0.85
N ASP A 4 26.84 17.72 1.00
CA ASP A 4 25.81 17.66 2.04
C ASP A 4 25.10 16.28 2.03
N SER A 5 25.42 15.46 3.03
CA SER A 5 24.96 14.08 3.10
C SER A 5 23.45 13.98 3.28
N TRP A 6 22.84 14.99 3.92
CA TRP A 6 21.38 15.05 4.07
C TRP A 6 20.72 15.32 2.72
N MET A 7 21.23 16.28 1.95
CA MET A 7 20.71 16.57 0.61
C MET A 7 20.88 15.39 -0.35
N LYS A 8 22.00 14.65 -0.24
CA LYS A 8 22.21 13.44 -1.03
C LYS A 8 21.15 12.37 -0.73
N GLU A 9 20.92 12.07 0.55
CA GLU A 9 19.89 11.09 0.94
C GLU A 9 18.48 11.56 0.54
N TYR A 10 18.22 12.87 0.64
CA TYR A 10 16.94 13.45 0.22
C TYR A 10 16.67 13.22 -1.26
N ASN A 11 17.67 13.48 -2.12
CA ASN A 11 17.53 13.27 -3.56
C ASN A 11 17.27 11.80 -3.91
N GLU A 12 17.93 10.87 -3.21
CA GLU A 12 17.68 9.43 -3.38
C GLU A 12 16.26 9.04 -2.94
N ALA A 13 15.78 9.56 -1.81
CA ALA A 13 14.42 9.34 -1.35
C ALA A 13 13.37 9.95 -2.29
N ALA A 14 13.63 11.15 -2.83
CA ALA A 14 12.78 11.81 -3.80
C ALA A 14 12.68 11.00 -5.11
N LYS A 15 13.82 10.55 -5.65
CA LYS A 15 13.85 9.69 -6.85
C LYS A 15 13.07 8.38 -6.64
N LEU A 16 13.24 7.75 -5.48
CA LEU A 16 12.50 6.53 -5.15
C LEU A 16 10.99 6.80 -5.05
N THR A 17 10.60 7.97 -4.57
CA THR A 17 9.20 8.38 -4.49
C THR A 17 8.58 8.55 -5.88
N ASP A 18 9.29 9.20 -6.82
CA ASP A 18 8.82 9.34 -8.20
C ASP A 18 8.72 7.99 -8.93
N GLU A 19 9.66 7.09 -8.65
CA GLU A 19 9.62 5.72 -9.17
C GLU A 19 8.37 4.96 -8.70
N ILE A 20 8.04 5.08 -7.40
CA ILE A 20 6.86 4.45 -6.80
C ILE A 20 5.57 5.04 -7.40
N ASP A 21 5.49 6.36 -7.58
CA ASP A 21 4.33 7.01 -8.22
C ASP A 21 4.09 6.46 -9.63
N GLY A 22 5.14 6.31 -10.43
CA GLY A 22 5.05 5.70 -11.76
C GLY A 22 4.50 4.27 -11.70
N MET A 23 5.04 3.45 -10.79
CA MET A 23 4.55 2.07 -10.61
C MET A 23 3.10 1.99 -10.11
N ILE A 24 2.67 2.93 -9.26
CA ILE A 24 1.28 2.98 -8.80
C ILE A 24 0.35 3.35 -9.95
N ALA A 25 0.72 4.34 -10.78
CA ALA A 25 -0.04 4.70 -11.97
C ALA A 25 -0.19 3.51 -12.93
N ASP A 26 0.90 2.79 -13.19
CA ASP A 26 0.90 1.57 -14.02
C ASP A 26 0.04 0.44 -13.40
N THR A 27 -0.02 0.35 -12.07
CA THR A 27 -0.86 -0.65 -11.38
C THR A 27 -2.35 -0.35 -11.57
N THR A 28 -2.75 0.92 -11.53
CA THR A 28 -4.16 1.32 -11.73
C THR A 28 -4.65 1.07 -13.16
N SER A 29 -3.78 1.20 -14.16
CA SER A 29 -4.12 0.95 -15.57
C SER A 29 -4.13 -0.53 -15.97
N THR A 30 -3.49 -1.41 -15.19
CA THR A 30 -3.28 -2.83 -15.52
C THR A 30 -4.12 -3.81 -14.69
N SER A 31 -5.17 -3.34 -14.00
CA SER A 31 -6.00 -4.16 -13.08
C SER A 31 -6.71 -5.37 -13.73
N ASP A 32 -6.65 -5.50 -15.06
CA ASP A 32 -7.23 -6.62 -15.82
C ASP A 32 -6.28 -7.83 -16.01
N ARG A 33 -5.03 -7.78 -15.53
CA ARG A 33 -4.00 -8.82 -15.78
C ARG A 33 -3.54 -9.57 -14.51
N GLY A 34 -4.39 -10.47 -14.02
CA GLY A 34 -4.06 -11.67 -13.22
C GLY A 34 -2.82 -11.65 -12.29
N SER A 35 -1.96 -12.67 -12.39
CA SER A 35 -0.83 -12.93 -11.47
C SER A 35 0.30 -11.90 -11.54
N GLU A 36 0.47 -11.22 -12.67
CA GLU A 36 1.48 -10.18 -12.86
C GLU A 36 1.16 -8.96 -11.99
N SER A 37 -0.12 -8.57 -11.89
CA SER A 37 -0.56 -7.49 -10.99
C SER A 37 -0.16 -7.72 -9.53
N LYS A 38 -0.24 -8.97 -9.03
CA LYS A 38 0.18 -9.32 -7.66
C LYS A 38 1.69 -9.18 -7.44
N ARG A 39 2.50 -9.52 -8.44
CA ARG A 39 3.97 -9.37 -8.40
C ARG A 39 4.37 -7.89 -8.42
N HIS A 40 3.73 -7.10 -9.28
CA HIS A 40 3.93 -5.65 -9.32
C HIS A 40 3.59 -5.03 -7.97
N LEU A 41 2.41 -5.32 -7.41
CA LEU A 41 1.99 -4.79 -6.11
C LEU A 41 2.97 -5.11 -4.97
N SER A 42 3.51 -6.32 -4.96
CA SER A 42 4.52 -6.75 -3.97
C SER A 42 5.83 -5.96 -4.12
N THR A 43 6.25 -5.69 -5.35
CA THR A 43 7.41 -4.84 -5.65
C THR A 43 7.20 -3.41 -5.17
N VAL A 44 6.03 -2.82 -5.43
CA VAL A 44 5.72 -1.47 -4.96
C VAL A 44 5.71 -1.39 -3.44
N ARG A 45 5.09 -2.36 -2.75
CA ARG A 45 5.11 -2.46 -1.28
C ARG A 45 6.54 -2.49 -0.72
N ARG A 46 7.41 -3.33 -1.30
CA ARG A 46 8.82 -3.41 -0.88
C ARG A 46 9.54 -2.06 -1.05
N LYS A 47 9.29 -1.35 -2.15
CA LYS A 47 9.88 -0.02 -2.39
C LYS A 47 9.39 1.03 -1.40
N ILE A 48 8.11 1.01 -1.03
CA ILE A 48 7.57 1.86 0.04
C ILE A 48 8.25 1.56 1.38
N THR A 49 8.49 0.29 1.72
CA THR A 49 9.25 -0.06 2.93
C THR A 49 10.67 0.50 2.90
N ILE A 50 11.39 0.38 1.77
CA ILE A 50 12.73 0.94 1.60
C ILE A 50 12.71 2.47 1.74
N LEU A 51 11.69 3.14 1.15
CA LEU A 51 11.50 4.58 1.31
C LEU A 51 11.34 4.94 2.79
N GLY A 52 10.55 4.18 3.55
CA GLY A 52 10.41 4.36 5.01
C GLY A 52 11.76 4.41 5.73
N THR A 53 12.62 3.41 5.48
CA THR A 53 13.96 3.35 6.08
C THR A 53 14.87 4.52 5.68
N ARG A 54 14.75 5.03 4.44
CA ARG A 54 15.47 6.23 4.00
C ARG A 54 14.97 7.49 4.70
N LEU A 55 13.66 7.61 4.94
CA LEU A 55 13.07 8.73 5.68
C LEU A 55 13.53 8.73 7.14
N ASP A 56 13.67 7.56 7.76
CA ASP A 56 14.21 7.44 9.12
C ASP A 56 15.71 7.82 9.15
N SER A 57 16.45 7.47 8.10
CA SER A 57 17.84 7.88 7.93
C SER A 57 17.99 9.39 7.76
N LEU A 58 17.10 10.03 7.00
CA LEU A 58 17.04 11.50 6.85
C LEU A 58 16.77 12.21 8.18
N GLU A 59 15.86 11.69 8.99
CA GLU A 59 15.60 12.22 10.32
C GLU A 59 16.83 12.10 11.23
N ALA A 60 17.48 10.92 11.23
CA ALA A 60 18.69 10.69 12.01
C ALA A 60 19.85 11.61 11.58
N LEU A 61 19.98 11.90 10.28
CA LEU A 61 20.94 12.87 9.76
C LEU A 61 20.59 14.29 10.20
N LEU A 62 19.31 14.68 10.12
CA LEU A 62 18.83 16.00 10.51
C LEU A 62 19.06 16.28 12.01
N ALA A 63 18.85 15.27 12.87
CA ALA A 63 19.13 15.36 14.30
C ALA A 63 20.63 15.56 14.61
N LYS A 64 21.53 15.09 13.74
CA LYS A 64 22.98 15.21 13.88
C LYS A 64 23.58 16.45 13.21
N LEU A 65 22.78 17.21 12.47
CA LEU A 65 23.26 18.40 11.75
C LEU A 65 23.69 19.54 12.69
N PRO A 66 22.90 19.93 13.72
CA PRO A 66 23.27 21.03 14.62
C PRO A 66 24.59 20.82 15.36
N SER A 67 25.00 19.56 15.54
CA SER A 67 26.24 19.18 16.21
C SER A 67 27.44 19.03 15.27
N LYS A 68 27.23 18.92 13.95
CA LYS A 68 28.31 18.71 12.96
C LYS A 68 28.54 19.87 11.99
N GLN A 69 27.53 20.69 11.72
CA GLN A 69 27.61 21.80 10.77
C GLN A 69 26.85 23.02 11.31
N SER A 70 27.40 24.21 11.07
CA SER A 70 26.72 25.49 11.29
C SER A 70 25.64 25.70 10.22
N ILE A 71 24.52 24.98 10.33
CA ILE A 71 23.31 25.19 9.55
C ILE A 71 22.49 26.33 10.16
N THR A 72 21.94 27.22 9.33
CA THR A 72 21.02 28.26 9.79
C THR A 72 19.68 27.64 10.20
N GLU A 73 19.02 28.22 11.19
CA GLU A 73 17.70 27.74 11.64
C GLU A 73 16.68 27.70 10.50
N LYS A 74 16.71 28.69 9.60
CA LYS A 74 15.87 28.74 8.40
C LYS A 74 16.06 27.51 7.51
N GLU A 75 17.30 27.11 7.26
CA GLU A 75 17.61 25.95 6.43
C GLU A 75 17.27 24.64 7.15
N LEU A 76 17.46 24.57 8.47
CA LEU A 76 17.02 23.42 9.26
C LEU A 76 15.49 23.22 9.18
N ASN A 77 14.72 24.30 9.32
CA ASN A 77 13.27 24.26 9.23
C ASN A 77 12.80 23.86 7.83
N ARG A 78 13.43 24.41 6.77
CA ARG A 78 13.17 23.98 5.39
C ARG A 78 13.37 22.47 5.19
N ARG A 79 14.44 21.90 5.75
CA ARG A 79 14.71 20.45 5.66
C ARG A 79 13.68 19.61 6.41
N LYS A 80 13.19 20.09 7.55
CA LYS A 80 12.09 19.45 8.28
C LYS A 80 10.81 19.44 7.43
N ASP A 81 10.49 20.55 6.76
CA ASP A 81 9.31 20.64 5.89
C ASP A 81 9.41 19.68 4.70
N MET A 82 10.57 19.63 4.05
CA MET A 82 10.85 18.69 2.95
C MET A 82 10.68 17.23 3.39
N LEU A 83 11.20 16.85 4.56
CA LEU A 83 11.04 15.50 5.12
C LEU A 83 9.57 15.20 5.45
N SER A 84 8.85 16.17 6.03
CA SER A 84 7.42 16.05 6.33
C SER A 84 6.60 15.78 5.07
N ASN A 85 6.89 16.51 3.98
CA ASN A 85 6.22 16.32 2.69
C ASN A 85 6.45 14.91 2.13
N LEU A 86 7.69 14.40 2.15
CA LEU A 86 7.98 13.03 1.71
C LEU A 86 7.29 11.98 2.59
N ARG A 87 7.23 12.18 3.91
CA ARG A 87 6.48 11.29 4.81
C ARG A 87 5.00 11.26 4.51
N SER A 88 4.40 12.42 4.29
CA SER A 88 2.99 12.53 3.90
C SER A 88 2.73 11.77 2.60
N LYS A 89 3.58 11.98 1.58
CA LYS A 89 3.49 11.28 0.30
C LYS A 89 3.67 9.76 0.44
N ALA A 90 4.65 9.30 1.22
CA ALA A 90 4.85 7.88 1.52
C ALA A 90 3.61 7.24 2.17
N LYS A 91 2.98 7.95 3.12
CA LYS A 91 1.74 7.50 3.76
C LYS A 91 0.58 7.43 2.76
N GLN A 92 0.44 8.41 1.87
CA GLN A 92 -0.56 8.38 0.81
C GLN A 92 -0.36 7.19 -0.13
N MET A 93 0.86 6.96 -0.61
CA MET A 93 1.19 5.80 -1.47
C MET A 93 0.85 4.47 -0.79
N ALA A 94 1.18 4.32 0.50
CA ALA A 94 0.82 3.13 1.27
C ALA A 94 -0.71 2.94 1.38
N ASN A 95 -1.46 4.02 1.60
CA ASN A 95 -2.91 3.97 1.68
C ASN A 95 -3.56 3.58 0.33
N THR A 96 -3.07 4.12 -0.79
CA THR A 96 -3.55 3.77 -2.14
C THR A 96 -3.43 2.27 -2.40
N LEU A 97 -2.32 1.65 -1.99
CA LEU A 97 -2.12 0.20 -2.16
C LEU A 97 -2.99 -0.67 -1.24
N ASN A 98 -3.42 -0.15 -0.10
CA ASN A 98 -4.34 -0.85 0.80
C ASN A 98 -5.76 -0.82 0.25
N MET A 99 -6.19 0.31 -0.33
CA MET A 99 -7.52 0.43 -0.96
C MET A 99 -7.63 -0.41 -2.23
N SER A 100 -6.60 -0.44 -3.08
CA SER A 100 -6.61 -1.29 -4.28
C SER A 100 -6.68 -2.79 -3.96
N ASN A 101 -6.12 -3.22 -2.83
CA ASN A 101 -6.25 -4.59 -2.35
C ASN A 101 -7.68 -4.92 -1.90
N PHE A 102 -8.41 -3.95 -1.34
CA PHE A 102 -9.80 -4.15 -0.91
C PHE A 102 -10.75 -4.23 -2.11
N GLY A 103 -10.61 -3.33 -3.09
CA GLY A 103 -11.42 -3.37 -4.32
C GLY A 103 -11.24 -4.66 -5.12
N ASN A 104 -10.01 -5.16 -5.24
CA ASN A 104 -9.75 -6.45 -5.91
C ASN A 104 -10.33 -7.66 -5.16
N ARG A 105 -10.48 -7.58 -3.82
CA ARG A 105 -11.12 -8.64 -3.03
C ARG A 105 -12.63 -8.65 -3.26
N ASP A 106 -13.25 -7.48 -3.30
CA ASP A 106 -14.69 -7.33 -3.57
C ASP A 106 -15.06 -7.85 -4.96
N MET A 107 -14.23 -7.54 -5.97
CA MET A 107 -14.40 -8.06 -7.34
C MET A 107 -14.22 -9.59 -7.43
N LEU A 108 -13.34 -10.18 -6.61
CA LEU A 108 -13.11 -11.63 -6.61
C LEU A 108 -14.20 -12.41 -5.85
N LEU A 109 -14.78 -11.80 -4.81
CA LEU A 109 -15.78 -12.45 -3.95
C LEU A 109 -17.23 -12.26 -4.44
N GLY A 110 -17.43 -11.42 -5.46
CA GLY A 110 -18.77 -11.03 -5.90
C GLY A 110 -19.52 -10.24 -4.82
N PRO A 111 -20.75 -9.79 -5.08
CA PRO A 111 -21.59 -9.17 -4.05
C PRO A 111 -21.66 -10.11 -2.84
N GLU A 112 -21.28 -9.64 -1.67
CA GLU A 112 -21.24 -10.43 -0.45
C GLU A 112 -22.61 -11.07 -0.21
N VAL A 113 -22.77 -12.34 -0.56
CA VAL A 113 -23.89 -13.15 -0.07
C VAL A 113 -23.59 -13.34 1.40
N LYS A 114 -24.12 -12.43 2.23
CA LYS A 114 -23.90 -12.39 3.67
C LYS A 114 -24.00 -13.82 4.22
N SER A 115 -22.91 -14.30 4.81
CA SER A 115 -22.84 -15.65 5.42
C SER A 115 -24.00 -15.90 6.40
N ALA A 116 -24.51 -14.83 7.02
CA ALA A 116 -25.72 -14.86 7.84
C ALA A 116 -26.97 -15.38 7.10
N ASP A 117 -27.14 -15.07 5.81
CA ASP A 117 -28.28 -15.51 5.01
C ASP A 117 -28.14 -17.00 4.63
N ALA A 118 -26.91 -17.45 4.34
CA ALA A 118 -26.63 -18.87 4.10
C ALA A 118 -26.83 -19.73 5.37
N MET A 119 -26.36 -19.25 6.53
CA MET A 119 -26.55 -19.92 7.82
C MET A 119 -28.01 -19.91 8.29
N SER A 120 -28.76 -18.85 7.95
CA SER A 120 -30.21 -18.78 8.18
C SER A 120 -30.98 -19.81 7.34
N ARG A 121 -30.60 -20.01 6.07
CA ARG A 121 -31.27 -20.96 5.16
C ARG A 121 -31.09 -22.43 5.54
N ILE A 122 -30.07 -22.77 6.32
CA ILE A 122 -29.86 -24.13 6.85
C ILE A 122 -30.34 -24.30 8.28
N ALA A 123 -30.74 -23.21 8.97
CA ALA A 123 -31.22 -23.28 10.34
C ALA A 123 -32.55 -24.03 10.39
N GLY A 124 -32.56 -25.18 11.06
CA GLY A 124 -33.75 -26.04 11.20
C GLY A 124 -33.92 -27.09 10.11
N LEU A 125 -32.99 -27.22 9.16
CA LEU A 125 -32.95 -28.36 8.25
C LEU A 125 -32.27 -29.55 8.93
N ASP A 126 -32.81 -30.74 8.72
CA ASP A 126 -32.13 -31.99 9.06
C ASP A 126 -31.06 -32.32 8.01
N ASN A 127 -30.29 -33.37 8.24
CA ASN A 127 -29.21 -33.76 7.33
C ASN A 127 -29.71 -34.05 5.90
N GLN A 128 -30.95 -34.52 5.74
CA GLN A 128 -31.56 -34.73 4.42
C GLN A 128 -31.93 -33.39 3.75
N GLY A 129 -32.49 -32.45 4.50
CA GLY A 129 -32.81 -31.10 4.02
C GLY A 129 -31.59 -30.32 3.54
N ILE A 130 -30.46 -30.44 4.25
CA ILE A 130 -29.20 -29.79 3.85
C ILE A 130 -28.69 -30.34 2.51
N VAL A 131 -28.70 -31.67 2.33
CA VAL A 131 -28.29 -32.31 1.07
C VAL A 131 -29.26 -31.96 -0.07
N GLY A 132 -30.56 -31.84 0.23
CA GLY A 132 -31.56 -31.38 -0.73
C GLY A 132 -31.30 -29.96 -1.23
N LEU A 133 -31.01 -29.04 -0.31
CA LEU A 133 -30.66 -27.66 -0.64
C LEU A 133 -29.38 -27.59 -1.49
N GLN A 134 -28.36 -28.38 -1.16
CA GLN A 134 -27.13 -28.46 -1.95
C GLN A 134 -27.41 -28.89 -3.39
N ARG A 135 -28.24 -29.92 -3.60
CA ARG A 135 -28.61 -30.39 -4.95
C ARG A 135 -29.43 -29.37 -5.72
N GLN A 136 -30.26 -28.58 -5.05
CA GLN A 136 -31.00 -27.50 -5.68
C GLN A 136 -30.06 -26.40 -6.17
N ILE A 137 -29.14 -25.94 -5.32
CA ILE A 137 -28.14 -24.93 -5.69
C ILE A 137 -27.28 -25.41 -6.86
N MET A 138 -26.87 -26.68 -6.87
CA MET A 138 -26.11 -27.26 -7.98
C MET A 138 -26.88 -27.25 -9.32
N ARG A 139 -28.21 -27.35 -9.29
CA ARG A 139 -29.04 -27.28 -10.52
C ARG A 139 -29.33 -25.86 -10.99
N GLU A 140 -29.29 -24.89 -10.09
CA GLU A 140 -29.50 -23.47 -10.42
C GLU A 140 -28.23 -22.82 -10.99
N GLN A 141 -27.07 -23.50 -10.91
CA GLN A 141 -25.76 -23.01 -11.37
C GLN A 141 -25.26 -23.65 -12.69
N ASP A 142 -25.99 -24.63 -13.24
CA ASP A 142 -25.79 -25.17 -14.61
C ASP A 142 -26.66 -24.38 -15.62
#